data_AF-A0A7C5DMX1-F1
#
_entry.id   AF-A0A7C5DMX1-F1
#
_cell.length_a   1.000
_cell.length_b   1.000
_cell.length_c   1.000
_cell.angle_alpha   90.00
_cell.angle_beta   90.00
_cell.angle_gamma   90.00
#
_symmetry.space_group_name_H-M   'P 1'
#
loop_
_entity.id
_entity.type
_entity.pdbx_description
1 polymer ?
#
loop_
_entity_poly.entity_id
_entity_poly.type
_entity_poly.pdbx_seq_one_letter_code
_entity_poly.pdbx_strand_id
1 'polypeptide(L)' 'MVNINIEIPEDLHKKIKLASIMQDVTLKDYVTRVLERKAKECRIKTT' A
#
# COMPACT_ATOMS: atom_id res chain seq x y z
N MET A 1 -9.10 7.83 14.02
CA MET A 1 -8.41 7.07 12.94
C MET A 1 -9.48 6.46 12.06
N VAL A 2 -9.42 6.69 10.75
CA VAL A 2 -10.30 6.01 9.80
C VAL A 2 -9.83 4.55 9.70
N ASN A 3 -10.73 3.59 9.90
CA ASN A 3 -10.46 2.19 9.66
C ASN A 3 -11.00 1.80 8.29
N ILE A 4 -10.22 1.07 7.50
CA ILE A 4 -10.59 0.66 6.15
C ILE A 4 -10.36 -0.84 6.06
N ASN A 5 -11.36 -1.57 5.59
CA ASN A 5 -11.24 -2.99 5.26
C ASN A 5 -10.93 -3.11 3.78
N ILE A 6 -9.84 -3.80 3.44
CA ILE A 6 -9.40 -4.02 2.07
C ILE A 6 -9.23 -5.52 1.87
N GLU A 7 -9.96 -6.07 0.90
CA GLU A 7 -9.77 -7.44 0.48
C GLU A 7 -8.60 -7.52 -0.51
N ILE A 8 -7.59 -8.31 -0.15
CA ILE A 8 -6.39 -8.51 -0.95
C ILE A 8 -6.28 -10.01 -1.25
N PRO A 9 -6.14 -10.42 -2.52
CA PRO A 9 -5.90 -11.81 -2.87
C PRO A 9 -4.70 -12.38 -2.12
N GLU A 10 -4.77 -13.64 -1.69
CA GLU A 10 -3.78 -14.23 -0.79
C GLU A 10 -2.34 -14.17 -1.36
N ASP A 11 -2.17 -14.49 -2.64
CA ASP A 11 -0.88 -14.39 -3.34
C ASP A 11 -0.30 -12.97 -3.31
N LEU A 12 -1.16 -11.96 -3.48
CA LEU A 12 -0.74 -10.58 -3.43
C LEU A 12 -0.38 -10.17 -2.00
N HIS A 13 -1.15 -10.61 -1.02
CA HIS A 13 -0.89 -10.35 0.40
C HIS A 13 0.47 -10.93 0.83
N LYS A 14 0.84 -12.15 0.40
CA LYS A 14 2.16 -12.75 0.64
C LYS A 14 3.29 -11.89 0.09
N LYS A 15 3.14 -11.39 -1.15
CA LYS A 15 4.15 -10.52 -1.79
C LYS A 15 4.31 -9.19 -1.06
N ILE A 16 3.20 -8.55 -0.66
CA ILE A 16 3.23 -7.29 0.09
C ILE A 16 3.90 -7.49 1.44
N LYS A 17 3.62 -8.60 2.14
CA LYS A 17 4.23 -8.93 3.43
C LYS A 17 5.75 -9.12 3.31
N LEU A 18 6.22 -9.81 2.27
CA LEU A 18 7.65 -9.94 2.02
C LEU A 18 8.29 -8.58 1.72
N ALA A 19 7.64 -7.76 0.88
CA ALA A 19 8.14 -6.43 0.54
C ALA A 19 8.20 -5.48 1.75
N SER A 20 7.24 -5.56 2.68
CA SER A 20 7.25 -4.74 3.90
C SER A 20 8.39 -5.15 4.83
N ILE A 21 8.65 -6.47 4.97
CA ILE A 21 9.77 -6.99 5.77
C ILE A 21 11.12 -6.54 5.18
N MET A 22 11.29 -6.63 3.86
CA MET A 22 12.52 -6.21 3.18
C MET A 22 12.84 -4.71 3.36
N GLN A 23 11.84 -3.89 3.66
CA GLN A 23 11.98 -2.45 3.87
C GLN A 23 11.95 -2.05 5.35
N ASP A 24 11.95 -3.03 6.26
CA ASP A 24 11.86 -2.82 7.72
C ASP A 24 10.66 -1.94 8.14
N VAL A 25 9.52 -2.11 7.46
CA VAL A 25 8.28 -1.39 7.75
C VAL A 25 7.13 -2.35 8.02
N THR A 26 6.13 -1.87 8.76
CA THR A 26 4.91 -2.64 8.96
C THR A 26 4.11 -2.77 7.67
N LEU A 27 3.31 -3.84 7.55
CA LEU A 27 2.44 -4.06 6.40
C LEU A 27 1.50 -2.86 6.15
N LYS A 28 0.94 -2.30 7.23
CA LYS A 28 0.06 -1.13 7.17
C LYS A 28 0.79 0.09 6.62
N ASP A 29 2.00 0.36 7.10
CA ASP A 29 2.81 1.50 6.65
C ASP A 29 3.17 1.36 5.17
N TYR A 30 3.60 0.17 4.77
CA TYR A 30 3.90 -0.13 3.37
C TYR A 30 2.70 0.11 2.45
N VAL A 31 1.53 -0.44 2.79
CA VAL A 31 0.30 -0.27 2.00
C VAL A 31 -0.09 1.21 1.94
N THR A 32 0.03 1.93 3.05
CA THR A 32 -0.27 3.37 3.12
C THR A 32 0.63 4.15 2.16
N ARG A 33 1.95 3.95 2.20
CA ARG A 33 2.90 4.63 1.31
C ARG A 33 2.62 4.36 -0.17
N VAL A 34 2.27 3.12 -0.52
CA VAL A 34 1.93 2.74 -1.90
C VAL A 34 0.67 3.48 -2.37
N LEU A 35 -0.37 3.50 -1.55
CA LEU A 35 -1.61 4.21 -1.84
C LEU A 35 -1.39 5.73 -1.94
N GLU A 36 -0.62 6.31 -1.04
CA GLU A 36 -0.27 7.74 -1.07
C GLU A 36 0.50 8.13 -2.33
N ARG A 37 1.47 7.31 -2.74
CA ARG A 37 2.21 7.52 -3.99
C ARG A 37 1.27 7.48 -5.19
N LYS A 38 0.39 6.47 -5.24
CA LYS A 38 -0.57 6.33 -6.34
C LYS A 38 -1.56 7.50 -6.40
N ALA A 39 -2.05 7.94 -5.25
CA ALA A 39 -2.95 9.10 -5.14
C ALA A 39 -2.27 10.39 -5.63
N LYS A 40 -0.99 10.60 -5.29
CA LYS A 40 -0.19 11.73 -5.80
C LYS A 40 0.00 11.64 -7.31
N GLU A 41 0.34 10.48 -7.85
CA GLU A 41 0.50 10.27 -9.30
C GLU A 41 -0.79 10.52 -10.09
N CYS A 42 -1.95 10.11 -9.56
CA CYS A 42 -3.24 10.37 -10.18
C CYS A 42 -3.60 11.86 -10.24
N ARG A 43 -3.22 12.65 -9.23
CA ARG A 43 -3.44 14.11 -9.20
C ARG A 43 -2.63 14.87 -10.24
N ILE A 44 -1.46 14.36 -10.63
CA ILE A 44 -0.56 15.06 -11.57
C ILE A 44 -1.01 14.87 -13.04
N LYS A 45 -1.77 13.81 -13.34
CA LYS A 45 -2.23 13.52 -14.72
C LYS A 45 -3.51 14.27 -15.14
N THR A 46 -4.05 15.14 -14.29
CA THR A 46 -5.34 15.82 -14.53
C THR A 46 -5.21 17.29 -14.95
N THR A 47 -4.02 17.74 -15.34
CA THR A 47 -3.76 19.08 -15.91
C THR A 47 -3.02 18.92 -17.24
#